data_AF-A0AA38KXD4-F1
#
_entry.id   AF-A0AA38KXD4-F1
#
_cell.length_a   1.000
_cell.length_b   1.000
_cell.length_c   1.000
_cell.angle_alpha   90.00
_cell.angle_beta   90.00
_cell.angle_gamma   90.00
#
_symmetry.space_group_name_H-M   'P 1'
#
loop_
_entity.id
_entity.type
_entity.pdbx_description
1 polymer ?
#
loop_
_entity_poly.entity_id
_entity_poly.type
_entity_poly.pdbx_seq_one_letter_code
_entity_poly.pdbx_strand_id
1 'polypeptide(L)'
;MNDMVAANFRLNLNEVAILYVPKNTQLGIKDACVVQVIVRSIGMPFNRSPSVDDRATFYCYADEISKVVQNVVLGHLTCPDLPIDLVVQGEKYILRANRKDWNTGKDYWFKWGDEIINAAPEKWIFELVPMFL
;
A
#
# COMPACT_ATOMS: atom_id res chain seq x y z
N MET A 1 -20.79 -14.09 -8.60
CA MET A 1 -19.63 -14.95 -8.91
C MET A 1 -18.45 -14.36 -8.15
N ASN A 2 -17.88 -15.17 -7.25
CA ASN A 2 -17.01 -14.76 -6.14
C ASN A 2 -15.55 -14.57 -6.59
N ASP A 3 -15.21 -13.40 -7.12
CA ASP A 3 -13.81 -13.02 -7.35
C ASP A 3 -13.31 -12.02 -6.30
N MET A 4 -13.70 -12.24 -5.04
CA MET A 4 -13.10 -11.56 -3.88
C MET A 4 -11.84 -12.27 -3.40
N VAL A 5 -11.17 -13.00 -4.29
CA VAL A 5 -9.76 -13.34 -4.09
C VAL A 5 -8.99 -12.13 -4.60
N ALA A 6 -8.84 -11.12 -3.73
CA ALA A 6 -7.65 -10.32 -3.81
C ALA A 6 -6.50 -11.33 -3.83
N ALA A 7 -5.81 -11.44 -4.98
CA ALA A 7 -4.62 -12.26 -5.06
C ALA A 7 -3.79 -11.95 -3.82
N ASN A 8 -3.36 -12.98 -3.07
CA ASN A 8 -2.45 -12.81 -1.95
C ASN A 8 -1.18 -12.14 -2.49
N PHE A 9 -1.18 -10.82 -2.55
CA PHE A 9 -0.04 -10.04 -2.98
C PHE A 9 0.79 -9.81 -1.73
N ARG A 10 2.06 -10.15 -1.85
CA ARG A 10 3.03 -9.93 -0.80
C ARG A 10 3.85 -8.72 -1.19
N LEU A 11 3.82 -7.70 -0.35
CA LEU A 11 4.72 -6.57 -0.50
C LEU A 11 6.14 -6.98 -0.13
N ASN A 12 7.12 -6.26 -0.68
CA ASN A 12 8.52 -6.37 -0.28
C ASN A 12 8.92 -5.10 0.46
N LEU A 13 9.80 -5.24 1.46
CA LEU A 13 10.32 -4.11 2.21
C LEU A 13 11.24 -3.26 1.34
N ASN A 14 11.04 -1.94 1.39
CA ASN A 14 11.75 -0.92 0.60
C ASN A 14 11.58 -1.03 -0.92
N GLU A 15 10.57 -1.75 -1.39
CA GLU A 15 10.21 -1.81 -2.81
C GLU A 15 8.88 -1.12 -3.07
N VAL A 16 8.83 -0.37 -4.18
CA VAL A 16 7.58 0.22 -4.66
C VAL A 16 6.74 -0.86 -5.31
N ALA A 17 5.47 -0.95 -4.93
CA ALA A 17 4.48 -1.77 -5.59
C ALA A 17 3.40 -0.90 -6.24
N ILE A 18 2.93 -1.33 -7.39
CA ILE A 18 1.76 -0.75 -8.07
C ILE A 18 0.61 -1.74 -7.91
N LEU A 19 -0.39 -1.35 -7.14
CA LEU A 19 -1.56 -2.19 -6.87
C LEU A 19 -2.65 -1.86 -7.89
N TYR A 20 -3.08 -2.87 -8.65
CA TYR A 20 -4.30 -2.76 -9.43
C TYR A 20 -5.51 -2.96 -8.53
N VAL A 21 -6.43 -1.99 -8.53
CA VAL A 21 -7.69 -2.06 -7.80
C VAL A 21 -8.82 -2.12 -8.82
N PRO A 22 -9.51 -3.27 -8.94
CA PRO A 22 -10.60 -3.40 -9.89
C PRO A 22 -11.80 -2.56 -9.46
N LYS A 23 -12.61 -2.18 -10.44
CA LYS A 23 -13.93 -1.61 -10.20
C LYS A 23 -14.73 -2.53 -9.27
N ASN A 24 -15.26 -1.97 -8.19
CA ASN A 24 -16.07 -2.71 -7.23
C ASN A 24 -17.16 -1.81 -6.66
N THR A 25 -18.34 -1.87 -7.28
CA THR A 25 -19.49 -1.05 -6.91
C THR A 25 -20.06 -1.38 -5.53
N GLN A 26 -19.85 -2.60 -5.03
CA GLN A 26 -20.28 -3.00 -3.68
C GLN A 26 -19.46 -2.30 -2.59
N LEU A 27 -18.19 -2.02 -2.87
CA LEU A 27 -17.31 -1.27 -1.99
C LEU A 27 -17.38 0.25 -2.24
N GLY A 28 -18.03 0.70 -3.32
CA GLY A 28 -18.08 2.12 -3.70
C GLY A 28 -16.97 2.56 -4.66
N ILE A 29 -16.16 1.63 -5.17
CA ILE A 29 -15.09 1.88 -6.15
C ILE A 29 -15.72 1.93 -7.55
N LYS A 30 -15.87 3.15 -8.08
CA LYS A 30 -16.61 3.40 -9.33
C LYS A 30 -15.85 2.95 -10.58
N ASP A 31 -14.54 3.16 -10.59
CA ASP A 31 -13.65 2.90 -11.72
C ASP A 31 -12.43 2.11 -11.26
N ALA A 32 -11.89 1.26 -12.13
CA ALA A 32 -10.64 0.58 -11.86
C ALA A 32 -9.48 1.58 -11.88
N CYS A 33 -8.52 1.40 -11.00
CA CYS A 33 -7.35 2.28 -10.92
C CYS A 33 -6.10 1.52 -10.49
N VAL A 34 -4.95 2.16 -10.65
CA VAL A 34 -3.70 1.71 -10.02
C VAL A 34 -3.29 2.65 -8.90
N VAL A 35 -2.80 2.10 -7.79
CA VAL A 35 -2.31 2.87 -6.64
C VAL A 35 -0.87 2.49 -6.38
N GLN A 36 0.01 3.48 -6.28
CA GLN A 36 1.38 3.24 -5.82
C GLN A 36 1.41 3.11 -4.29
N VAL A 37 2.09 2.08 -3.80
CA VAL A 37 2.38 1.89 -2.38
C VAL A 37 3.86 1.58 -2.17
N ILE A 38 4.37 1.87 -0.99
CA ILE A 38 5.68 1.40 -0.53
C ILE A 38 5.61 1.13 0.97
N VAL A 39 6.14 0.00 1.41
CA VAL A 39 6.46 -0.24 2.82
C VAL A 39 7.96 -0.07 2.96
N ARG A 40 8.40 0.82 3.85
CA ARG A 40 9.82 1.11 4.06
C ARG A 40 10.16 1.15 5.54
N SER A 41 11.41 0.91 5.90
CA SER A 41 11.88 1.10 7.27
C SER A 41 11.88 2.59 7.65
N ILE A 42 11.54 2.90 8.90
CA ILE A 42 11.54 4.29 9.39
C ILE A 42 12.93 4.94 9.31
N GLY A 43 12.96 6.23 9.00
CA GLY A 43 14.20 7.03 9.01
C GLY A 43 15.19 6.69 7.89
N MET A 44 14.81 5.84 6.93
CA MET A 44 15.68 5.44 5.84
C MET A 44 15.47 6.32 4.60
N PRO A 45 16.51 7.03 4.10
CA PRO A 45 16.50 7.53 2.73
C PRO A 45 16.51 6.34 1.76
N PHE A 46 15.94 6.52 0.55
CA PHE A 46 15.68 5.47 -0.44
C PHE A 46 16.88 4.55 -0.79
N ASN A 47 18.12 4.93 -0.47
CA ASN A 47 19.34 4.23 -0.87
C ASN A 47 20.06 3.47 0.27
N ARG A 48 19.42 3.28 1.43
CA ARG A 48 20.05 2.59 2.57
C ARG A 48 19.40 1.23 2.83
N SER A 49 20.22 0.20 3.07
CA SER A 49 19.74 -1.16 3.31
C SER A 49 19.06 -1.28 4.68
N PRO A 50 17.86 -1.90 4.77
CA PRO A 50 17.13 -2.06 6.03
C PRO A 50 17.96 -2.81 7.07
N SER A 51 17.75 -2.51 8.35
CA SER A 51 18.45 -3.23 9.42
C SER A 51 18.08 -4.73 9.40
N VAL A 52 18.85 -5.55 10.13
CA VAL A 52 18.50 -6.98 10.31
C VAL A 52 17.13 -7.09 10.96
N ASP A 53 16.89 -6.24 11.96
CA ASP A 53 15.67 -6.14 12.73
C ASP A 53 14.46 -5.74 11.87
N ASP A 54 14.59 -4.71 11.03
CA ASP A 54 13.53 -4.30 10.11
C ASP A 54 13.14 -5.45 9.15
N ARG A 55 14.15 -6.15 8.62
CA ARG A 55 13.93 -7.28 7.72
C ARG A 55 13.24 -8.42 8.45
N ALA A 56 13.74 -8.80 9.63
CA ALA A 56 13.18 -9.88 10.42
C ALA A 56 11.71 -9.60 10.78
N THR A 57 11.42 -8.41 11.31
CA THR A 57 10.05 -7.97 11.62
C THR A 57 9.18 -7.99 10.37
N PHE A 58 9.62 -7.39 9.27
CA PHE A 58 8.82 -7.40 8.04
C PHE A 58 8.55 -8.82 7.55
N TYR A 59 9.53 -9.70 7.51
CA TYR A 59 9.34 -11.07 7.03
C TYR A 59 8.40 -11.88 7.91
N CYS A 60 8.49 -11.73 9.24
CA CYS A 60 7.59 -12.39 10.20
C CYS A 60 6.14 -11.94 10.02
N TYR A 61 5.90 -10.67 9.69
CA TYR A 61 4.57 -10.06 9.61
C TYR A 61 4.15 -9.68 8.19
N ALA A 62 4.81 -10.20 7.15
CA ALA A 62 4.64 -9.71 5.78
C ALA A 62 3.19 -9.85 5.26
N ASP A 63 2.52 -10.95 5.59
CA ASP A 63 1.15 -11.20 5.16
C ASP A 63 0.16 -10.27 5.88
N GLU A 64 0.39 -10.03 7.18
CA GLU A 64 -0.42 -9.10 7.97
C GLU A 64 -0.23 -7.66 7.48
N ILE A 65 1.02 -7.24 7.29
CA ILE A 65 1.37 -5.92 6.76
C ILE A 65 0.73 -5.71 5.38
N SER A 66 0.81 -6.71 4.49
CA SER A 66 0.23 -6.61 3.15
C SER A 66 -1.31 -6.46 3.21
N LYS A 67 -1.99 -7.18 4.10
CA LYS A 67 -3.43 -7.03 4.36
C LYS A 67 -3.78 -5.66 4.93
N VAL A 68 -2.98 -5.13 5.86
CA VAL A 68 -3.17 -3.78 6.41
C VAL A 68 -3.04 -2.74 5.31
N VAL A 69 -1.98 -2.81 4.49
CA VAL A 69 -1.79 -1.89 3.35
C VAL A 69 -2.97 -1.96 2.39
N GLN A 70 -3.42 -3.17 2.04
CA GLN A 70 -4.59 -3.37 1.21
C GLN A 70 -5.84 -2.69 1.80
N ASN A 71 -6.12 -2.90 3.08
CA ASN A 71 -7.30 -2.35 3.74
C ASN A 71 -7.24 -0.82 3.82
N VAL A 72 -6.08 -0.23 4.06
CA VAL A 72 -5.89 1.23 4.05
C VAL A 72 -6.13 1.79 2.65
N VAL A 73 -5.57 1.14 1.61
CA VAL A 73 -5.76 1.58 0.22
C VAL A 73 -7.24 1.47 -0.20
N LEU A 74 -7.88 0.34 0.09
CA LEU A 74 -9.30 0.16 -0.22
C LEU A 74 -10.16 1.15 0.57
N GLY A 75 -9.91 1.31 1.87
CA GLY A 75 -10.63 2.29 2.71
C GLY A 75 -10.49 3.71 2.20
N HIS A 76 -9.31 4.08 1.69
CA HIS A 76 -9.11 5.38 1.06
C HIS A 76 -9.97 5.55 -0.21
N LEU A 77 -9.94 4.57 -1.11
CA LEU A 77 -10.67 4.65 -2.38
C LEU A 77 -12.20 4.67 -2.19
N THR A 78 -12.69 4.19 -1.05
CA THR A 78 -14.13 4.12 -0.75
C THR A 78 -14.59 5.24 0.20
N CYS A 79 -13.68 5.80 1.00
CA CYS A 79 -13.95 6.89 1.94
C CYS A 79 -12.96 8.06 1.70
N PRO A 80 -13.38 9.11 0.96
CA PRO A 80 -12.54 10.27 0.68
C PRO A 80 -12.02 10.98 1.93
N ASP A 81 -12.78 10.92 3.03
CA ASP A 81 -12.46 11.57 4.30
C ASP A 81 -11.47 10.77 5.16
N LEU A 82 -10.93 9.65 4.65
CA LEU A 82 -9.89 8.91 5.38
C LEU A 82 -8.70 9.84 5.66
N PRO A 83 -8.20 9.89 6.91
CA PRO A 83 -7.07 10.74 7.28
C PRO A 83 -5.83 10.51 6.41
N ILE A 84 -5.10 11.60 6.16
CA ILE A 84 -3.84 11.59 5.39
C ILE A 84 -2.77 10.79 6.15
N ASP A 85 -2.75 10.91 7.47
CA ASP A 85 -1.82 10.22 8.36
C ASP A 85 -2.57 9.20 9.21
N LEU A 86 -2.08 7.96 9.21
CA LEU A 86 -2.62 6.87 10.01
C LEU A 86 -1.48 6.17 10.75
N VAL A 87 -1.79 5.68 11.94
CA VAL A 87 -0.90 4.82 12.71
C VAL A 87 -1.62 3.50 12.92
N VAL A 88 -1.05 2.42 12.39
CA VAL A 88 -1.54 1.06 12.61
C VAL A 88 -0.55 0.34 13.52
N GLN A 89 -1.04 -0.14 14.65
CA GLN A 89 -0.24 -0.91 15.60
C GLN A 89 -0.48 -2.40 15.39
N GLY A 90 0.58 -3.11 15.02
CA GLY A 90 0.62 -4.58 15.03
C GLY A 90 1.21 -5.11 16.34
N GLU A 91 1.41 -6.42 16.41
CA GLU A 91 1.91 -7.08 17.62
C GLU A 91 3.35 -6.65 18.00
N LYS A 92 4.25 -6.62 17.02
CA LYS A 92 5.68 -6.30 17.20
C LYS A 92 6.17 -5.19 16.26
N TYR A 93 5.24 -4.41 15.72
CA TYR A 93 5.56 -3.33 14.82
C TYR A 93 4.49 -2.23 14.84
N ILE A 94 4.88 -1.04 14.39
CA ILE A 94 3.96 0.05 14.05
C ILE A 94 4.17 0.37 12.56
N LEU A 95 3.08 0.57 11.83
CA LEU A 95 3.08 1.18 10.50
C LEU A 95 2.56 2.60 10.60
N ARG A 96 3.39 3.57 10.23
CA ARG A 96 2.96 4.95 10.00
C ARG A 96 2.63 5.10 8.52
N ALA A 97 1.36 5.20 8.19
CA ALA A 97 0.91 5.40 6.82
C ALA A 97 0.71 6.89 6.56
N ASN A 98 1.26 7.37 5.45
CA ASN A 98 1.09 8.74 5.00
C ASN A 98 0.66 8.75 3.52
N ARG A 99 -0.47 9.38 3.25
CA ARG A 99 -0.99 9.62 1.89
C ARG A 99 -0.31 10.85 1.30
N LYS A 100 0.11 10.75 0.04
CA LYS A 100 0.72 11.87 -0.70
C LYS A 100 0.19 11.92 -2.11
N ASP A 101 0.18 13.10 -2.70
CA ASP A 101 -0.04 13.26 -4.14
C ASP A 101 0.95 12.41 -4.95
N TRP A 102 0.43 11.75 -5.98
CA TRP A 102 1.21 10.98 -6.93
C TRP A 102 1.30 11.72 -8.27
N ASN A 103 1.96 12.87 -8.26
CA ASN A 103 2.06 13.73 -9.44
C ASN A 103 2.63 13.00 -10.66
N THR A 104 3.69 12.20 -10.49
CA THR A 104 4.28 11.41 -11.59
C THR A 104 3.37 10.29 -12.09
N GLY A 105 2.42 9.81 -11.27
CA GLY A 105 1.43 8.80 -11.67
C GLY A 105 0.58 9.25 -12.85
N LYS A 106 0.29 10.55 -12.92
CA LYS A 106 -0.49 11.18 -13.99
C LYS A 106 0.24 11.18 -15.34
N ASP A 107 1.57 11.08 -15.31
CA ASP A 107 2.39 11.08 -16.52
C ASP A 107 2.53 9.66 -17.12
N TYR A 108 2.15 8.62 -16.37
CA TYR A 108 2.20 7.23 -16.81
C TYR A 108 0.88 6.75 -17.39
N TRP A 109 0.97 5.87 -18.38
CA TRP A 109 -0.18 5.21 -19.00
C TRP A 109 -0.18 3.74 -18.56
N PHE A 110 -1.18 3.36 -17.78
CA PHE A 110 -1.31 1.98 -17.31
C PHE A 110 -2.32 1.21 -18.15
N LYS A 111 -2.07 -0.08 -18.33
CA LYS A 111 -2.97 -1.00 -19.03
C LYS A 111 -3.11 -2.30 -18.25
N TRP A 112 -4.31 -2.86 -18.27
CA TRP A 112 -4.61 -4.20 -17.79
C TRP A 112 -5.27 -5.00 -18.92
N GLY A 113 -4.49 -5.83 -19.61
CA GLY A 113 -4.88 -6.35 -20.91
C GLY A 113 -5.08 -5.21 -21.90
N ASP A 114 -6.28 -5.12 -22.50
CA ASP A 114 -6.66 -4.06 -23.43
C ASP A 114 -7.29 -2.83 -22.75
N GLU A 115 -7.58 -2.91 -21.45
CA GLU A 115 -8.18 -1.83 -20.69
C GLU A 115 -7.13 -0.77 -20.30
N ILE A 116 -7.42 0.50 -20.58
CA ILE A 116 -6.61 1.63 -20.09
C ILE A 116 -7.04 1.92 -18.66
N ILE A 117 -6.10 1.89 -17.73
CA ILE A 117 -6.34 2.08 -16.30
C ILE A 117 -5.75 3.41 -15.86
N ASN A 118 -6.53 4.19 -15.11
CA ASN A 118 -6.07 5.46 -14.59
C ASN A 118 -5.25 5.26 -13.30
N ALA A 119 -4.22 6.08 -13.11
CA ALA A 119 -3.57 6.20 -11.82
C ALA A 119 -4.50 6.89 -10.80
N ALA A 120 -4.48 6.41 -9.56
CA ALA A 120 -5.04 7.15 -8.45
C ALA A 120 -4.27 8.48 -8.27
N PRO A 121 -4.94 9.56 -7.83
CA PRO A 121 -4.30 10.87 -7.66
C PRO A 121 -3.23 10.86 -6.57
N GLU A 122 -3.33 9.94 -5.63
CA GLU A 122 -2.48 9.83 -4.45
C GLU A 122 -1.85 8.43 -4.36
N LYS A 123 -0.77 8.36 -3.60
CA LYS A 123 -0.02 7.16 -3.24
C LYS A 123 0.14 7.06 -1.74
N TRP A 124 0.50 5.87 -1.27
CA TRP A 124 0.73 5.62 0.15
C TRP A 124 2.18 5.25 0.44
N ILE A 125 2.71 5.82 1.52
CA ILE A 125 4.00 5.47 2.10
C ILE A 125 3.74 4.93 3.50
N PHE A 126 4.18 3.69 3.74
CA PHE A 126 4.09 3.05 5.04
C PHE A 126 5.49 2.93 5.64
N GLU A 127 5.70 3.55 6.79
CA GLU A 127 6.96 3.45 7.54
C GLU A 127 6.83 2.40 8.64
N LEU A 128 7.59 1.32 8.52
CA LEU A 128 7.71 0.25 9.49
C LEU A 128 8.63 0.69 10.63
N VAL A 129 8.10 0.61 11.84
CA VAL A 129 8.83 0.78 13.09
C VAL A 129 8.75 -0.54 13.85
N PRO A 130 9.82 -1.35 13.88
CA PRO A 130 9.88 -2.51 14.75
C PRO A 130 9.73 -2.12 16.22
N MET A 131 8.99 -2.93 16.99
CA MET A 131 8.86 -2.79 18.43
C MET A 131 9.54 -3.97 19.10
N PHE A 132 10.83 -3.84 19.41
CA PHE A 132 11.51 -4.77 20.30
C PHE A 132 11.32 -4.29 21.74
N LEU A 133 11.03 -5.25 22.62
CA LEU A 133 11.10 -5.07 24.08
C LEU A 133 12.53 -5.31 24.55
#